data_AF-A0A4Q9HXV3-F1
#
_entry.id   AF-A0A4Q9HXV3-F1
#
_cell.length_a   1.000
_cell.length_b   1.000
_cell.length_c   1.000
_cell.angle_alpha   90.00
_cell.angle_beta   90.00
_cell.angle_gamma   90.00
#
_symmetry.space_group_name_H-M   'P 1'
#
loop_
_entity.id
_entity.type
_entity.pdbx_description
1 polymer ?
#
loop_
_entity_poly.entity_id
_entity_poly.type
_entity_poly.pdbx_seq_one_letter_code
_entity_poly.pdbx_strand_id
1 'polypeptide(L)' 'MATTTERAKALSSTGLTPLLTTDQLAAYYGVTRWLINEWVKRGCPVEPTAFRGRRFDLARVKTWTSSAQRDAA' A
#
# COMPACT_ATOMS: atom_id res chain seq x y z
N MET A 1 -1.86 -23.15 -15.27
CA MET A 1 -1.43 -22.69 -13.92
C MET A 1 -2.02 -21.32 -13.67
N ALA A 2 -2.63 -21.08 -12.50
CA ALA A 2 -3.17 -19.77 -12.18
C ALA A 2 -2.05 -18.73 -11.96
N THR A 3 -2.24 -17.52 -12.47
CA THR A 3 -1.27 -16.42 -12.33
C THR A 3 -1.26 -15.87 -10.90
N THR A 4 -0.23 -15.11 -10.52
CA THR A 4 -0.16 -14.46 -9.20
C THR A 4 -1.34 -13.52 -8.95
N THR A 5 -1.79 -12.80 -9.98
CA THR A 5 -2.96 -11.91 -9.92
C THR A 5 -4.25 -12.69 -9.64
N GLU A 6 -4.45 -13.82 -10.32
CA GLU A 6 -5.64 -14.66 -10.13
C GLU A 6 -5.69 -15.25 -8.71
N ARG A 7 -4.54 -15.69 -8.19
CA ARG A 7 -4.43 -16.19 -6.81
C ARG A 7 -4.69 -15.09 -5.78
N ALA A 8 -4.16 -13.88 -6.00
CA ALA A 8 -4.43 -12.75 -5.13
C ALA A 8 -5.92 -12.36 -5.12
N LYS A 9 -6.58 -12.41 -6.28
CA LYS A 9 -8.02 -12.16 -6.39
C LYS A 9 -8.84 -13.19 -5.61
N ALA A 10 -8.49 -14.47 -5.71
CA ALA A 10 -9.17 -15.54 -4.98
C ALA A 10 -9.02 -15.41 -3.44
N LEU A 11 -7.89 -14.89 -2.96
CA LEU A 11 -7.62 -14.67 -1.54
C LEU A 11 -8.17 -13.34 -0.99
N SER A 12 -8.50 -12.38 -1.87
CA SER A 12 -9.04 -11.09 -1.44
C SER A 12 -10.39 -11.20 -0.72
N SER A 13 -11.21 -12.21 -1.05
CA SER A 13 -12.49 -12.49 -0.40
C SER A 13 -12.37 -12.97 1.05
N THR A 14 -11.21 -13.48 1.44
CA THR A 14 -10.90 -13.88 2.83
C THR A 14 -10.11 -12.81 3.58
N GLY A 15 -9.99 -11.60 3.01
CA GLY A 15 -9.26 -10.48 3.62
C GLY A 15 -7.74 -10.58 3.48
N LEU A 16 -7.23 -11.61 2.80
CA LEU A 16 -5.80 -11.81 2.57
C LEU A 16 -5.38 -11.05 1.30
N THR A 17 -5.25 -9.72 1.42
CA THR A 17 -4.72 -8.88 0.34
C THR A 17 -3.19 -8.80 0.41
N PRO A 18 -2.50 -8.84 -0.74
CA PRO A 18 -1.04 -8.80 -0.76
C PRO A 18 -0.54 -7.42 -0.31
N LEU A 19 0.33 -7.42 0.69
CA LEU A 19 1.00 -6.20 1.12
C LEU A 19 2.03 -5.74 0.08
N LEU A 20 1.96 -4.47 -0.28
CA LEU A 20 2.80 -3.87 -1.29
C LEU A 20 4.16 -3.45 -0.72
N THR A 21 5.21 -3.55 -1.54
CA THR A 21 6.49 -2.89 -1.27
C THR A 21 6.39 -1.39 -1.58
N THR A 22 7.43 -0.63 -1.22
CA THR A 22 7.53 0.79 -1.61
C THR A 22 7.48 0.97 -3.13
N ASP A 23 8.14 0.09 -3.90
CA ASP A 23 8.15 0.16 -5.37
C ASP A 23 6.79 -0.13 -5.98
N GLN A 24 6.10 -1.15 -5.46
CA GLN A 24 4.78 -1.50 -5.94
C GLN A 24 3.76 -0.42 -5.61
N LEU A 25 3.85 0.20 -4.43
CA LEU A 25 2.98 1.32 -4.07
C LEU A 25 3.27 2.56 -4.94
N ALA A 26 4.55 2.86 -5.17
CA ALA A 26 4.96 3.94 -6.06
C ALA A 26 4.44 3.73 -7.49
N ALA A 27 4.59 2.52 -8.03
CA ALA A 27 4.05 2.15 -9.33
C ALA A 27 2.52 2.23 -9.37
N TYR A 28 1.83 1.78 -8.31
CA TYR A 28 0.36 1.84 -8.22
C TYR A 28 -0.18 3.27 -8.30
N TYR A 29 0.46 4.22 -7.61
CA TYR A 29 0.05 5.63 -7.62
C TYR A 29 0.69 6.46 -8.74
N GLY A 30 1.60 5.88 -9.55
CA GLY A 30 2.31 6.61 -10.59
C GLY A 30 3.29 7.67 -10.04
N VAL A 31 3.87 7.43 -8.86
CA VAL A 31 4.72 8.39 -8.14
C VAL A 31 6.12 7.83 -7.91
N THR A 32 7.04 8.68 -7.46
CA THR A 32 8.41 8.26 -7.13
C THR A 32 8.49 7.63 -5.73
N ARG A 33 9.49 6.76 -5.50
CA ARG A 33 9.78 6.20 -4.16
C ARG A 33 9.99 7.29 -3.12
N TRP A 34 10.57 8.42 -3.53
CA TRP A 34 10.79 9.58 -2.66
C TRP A 34 9.47 10.10 -2.09
N LEU A 35 8.43 10.24 -2.93
CA LEU A 35 7.12 10.70 -2.47
C LEU A 35 6.50 9.74 -1.46
N ILE A 36 6.62 8.42 -1.69
CA ILE A 36 6.16 7.41 -0.72
C ILE A 36 6.93 7.54 0.61
N ASN A 37 8.23 7.85 0.58
CA ASN A 37 8.99 8.10 1.80
C ASN A 37 8.47 9.32 2.55
N GLU A 38 8.12 10.39 1.84
CA GLU A 38 7.49 11.57 2.44
C GLU A 38 6.12 11.23 3.04
N TRP A 39 5.31 10.39 2.40
CA TRP A 39 4.05 9.92 2.97
C TRP A 39 4.27 9.17 4.29
N VAL A 40 5.27 8.30 4.36
CA VAL A 40 5.61 7.58 5.59
C VAL A 40 6.01 8.56 6.71
N LYS A 41 6.79 9.61 6.42
CA LYS A 41 7.12 10.65 7.40
C LYS A 41 5.87 11.41 7.89
N ARG A 42 4.85 11.54 7.04
CA ARG A 42 3.56 12.18 7.35
C ARG A 42 2.55 11.24 8.02
N GLY A 43 2.94 10.01 8.36
CA GLY A 43 2.09 9.06 9.07
C GLY A 43 1.27 8.12 8.17
N CYS A 44 1.68 7.93 6.91
CA CYS A 44 1.10 6.89 6.07
C CYS A 44 1.21 5.50 6.74
N PRO A 45 0.12 4.71 6.79
CA PRO A 45 0.10 3.44 7.51
C PRO A 45 1.07 2.43 6.88
N VAL A 46 1.94 1.89 7.73
CA VAL A 46 2.89 0.81 7.39
C VAL A 46 2.56 -0.38 8.27
N GLU A 47 2.48 -1.57 7.68
CA GLU A 47 2.22 -2.79 8.43
C GLU A 47 3.48 -3.24 9.20
N PRO A 48 3.34 -3.66 10.47
CA PRO A 48 4.44 -4.22 11.23
C PRO A 48 4.84 -5.58 10.62
N THR A 49 6.12 -5.73 10.29
CA THR A 49 6.67 -6.99 9.78
C THR A 49 7.86 -7.43 10.61
N ALA A 50 8.00 -8.74 10.81
CA ALA A 50 9.14 -9.32 11.53
C ALA A 50 10.49 -9.15 10.80
N PHE A 51 10.46 -8.88 9.48
CA PHE A 51 11.64 -8.64 8.66
C PHE A 51 11.86 -7.15 8.39
N ARG A 52 13.09 -6.79 8.01
CA ARG A 52 13.43 -5.43 7.57
C ARG A 52 12.73 -5.11 6.25
N GLY A 53 11.95 -4.04 6.25
CA GLY A 53 11.30 -3.50 5.06
C GLY A 53 9.91 -2.97 5.36
N ARG A 54 9.45 -2.00 4.57
CA ARG A 54 8.10 -1.46 4.72
C ARG A 54 7.12 -2.24 3.85
N ARG A 55 5.97 -2.53 4.41
CA ARG A 55 4.84 -3.16 3.74
C ARG A 55 3.60 -2.31 3.90
N PHE A 56 2.85 -2.19 2.82
CA PHE A 56 1.71 -1.31 2.74
C PHE A 56 0.45 -2.10 2.41
N ASP A 57 -0.55 -2.00 3.26
CA ASP A 57 -1.91 -2.39 2.92
C ASP A 57 -2.52 -1.30 2.02
N LEU A 58 -2.91 -1.69 0.80
CA LEU A 58 -3.41 -0.73 -0.18
C LEU A 58 -4.72 -0.07 0.26
N ALA A 59 -5.61 -0.78 0.96
CA ALA A 59 -6.88 -0.24 1.41
C ALA A 59 -6.65 0.81 2.51
N ARG A 60 -5.77 0.53 3.49
CA ARG A 60 -5.43 1.48 4.54
C ARG A 60 -4.77 2.74 3.99
N VAL A 61 -3.83 2.58 3.04
CA VAL A 61 -3.20 3.74 2.38
C VAL A 61 -4.22 4.57 1.62
N LYS A 62 -5.16 3.95 0.89
CA LYS A 62 -6.23 4.69 0.19
C LYS A 62 -7.11 5.49 1.14
N THR A 63 -7.48 4.90 2.27
CA THR A 63 -8.27 5.60 3.30
C THR A 63 -7.49 6.79 3.87
N TRP A 64 -6.21 6.60 4.18
CA TRP A 64 -5.34 7.67 4.66
C TRP A 64 -5.19 8.81 3.64
N THR A 65 -4.91 8.50 2.38
CA THR A 65 -4.77 9.50 1.32
C THR A 65 -6.08 10.26 1.09
N SER A 66 -7.23 9.57 1.15
CA SER A 66 -8.54 10.20 0.99
C SER A 66 -8.85 11.19 2.12
N SER A 67 -8.44 10.89 3.35
CA SER A 67 -8.54 11.84 4.47
C SER A 67 -7.56 13.00 4.31
N ALA A 68 -6.29 12.71 3.99
CA ALA A 68 -5.27 13.74 3.80
C ALA A 68 -5.59 14.71 2.65
N GLN A 69 -6.27 14.24 1.60
CA GLN A 69 -6.72 15.09 0.51
C GLN A 69 -7.91 15.98 0.89
N ARG A 70 -8.75 15.56 1.85
CA ARG A 70 -9.85 16.40 2.37
C ARG A 70 -9.35 17.53 3.25
N ASP A 71 -8.31 17.30 4.05
CA ASP A 71 -7.76 18.32 4.94
C ASP A 71 -6.99 19.43 4.20
N ALA A 72 -6.73 19.25 2.90
CA ALA A 72 -6.01 20.20 2.05
C ALA A 72 -6.94 21.08 1.19
N ALA A 73 -8.27 20.93 1.28
CA ALA A 73 -9.28 21.66 0.54
C ALA A 73 -10.09 22.59 1.46
#